data_AF-A0A1C5PI16-F1
#
_entry.id   AF-A0A1C5PI16-F1
#
_cell.length_a   1.000
_cell.length_b   1.000
_cell.length_c   1.000
_cell.angle_alpha   90.00
_cell.angle_beta   90.00
_cell.angle_gamma   90.00
#
_symmetry.space_group_name_H-M   'P 1'
#
loop_
_entity.id
_entity.type
_entity.pdbx_description
1 polymer ?
#
loop_
_entity_poly.entity_id
_entity_poly.type
_entity_poly.pdbx_seq_one_letter_code
_entity_poly.pdbx_strand_id
1 'polypeptide(L)'
;MKAANLAGAVLGAILKVAFAVIVVYLVYTGASTCYDYGYRIFTEPAISSGEGRKITVTLTSDMSATEIGNTLQEKGLVRDGRLFALQYLLSEYKKDWKPGTYELSTAMTAEEMMEVMAGQTESATEETVETIDNGSAITGETQDTTAVAQ
;
A
#
# COMPACT_ATOMS: atom_id res chain seq x y z
N MET A 1 -65.87 14.92 -12.84
CA MET A 1 -64.88 14.91 -11.74
C MET A 1 -64.06 16.18 -11.81
N LYS A 2 -63.81 16.88 -10.68
CA LYS A 2 -63.12 18.18 -10.68
C LYS A 2 -61.67 18.01 -11.15
N ALA A 3 -61.24 18.82 -12.13
CA ALA A 3 -59.92 18.76 -12.77
C ALA A 3 -58.74 18.78 -11.76
N ALA A 4 -58.92 19.40 -10.60
CA ALA A 4 -57.94 19.43 -9.52
C ALA A 4 -57.59 18.02 -8.96
N ASN A 5 -58.56 17.11 -8.91
CA ASN A 5 -58.32 15.74 -8.44
C ASN A 5 -57.54 14.92 -9.46
N LEU A 6 -57.73 15.20 -10.75
CA LEU A 6 -56.99 14.55 -11.84
C LEU A 6 -55.54 15.06 -11.89
N ALA A 7 -55.34 16.37 -11.77
CA ALA A 7 -54.01 16.98 -11.75
C ALA A 7 -53.16 16.50 -10.55
N GLY A 8 -53.76 16.39 -9.36
CA GLY A 8 -53.07 15.85 -8.18
C GLY A 8 -52.69 14.38 -8.32
N ALA A 9 -53.56 13.55 -8.93
CA ALA A 9 -53.27 12.14 -9.19
C ALA A 9 -52.11 11.96 -10.19
N VAL A 10 -52.10 12.75 -11.27
CA VAL A 10 -51.01 12.71 -12.27
C VAL A 10 -49.69 13.18 -11.67
N LEU A 11 -49.69 14.27 -10.90
CA LEU A 11 -48.48 14.75 -10.22
C LEU A 11 -47.93 13.73 -9.21
N GLY A 12 -48.80 13.10 -8.42
CA GLY A 12 -48.40 12.05 -7.49
C GLY A 12 -47.85 10.80 -8.19
N ALA A 13 -48.38 10.43 -9.36
CA ALA A 13 -47.85 9.34 -10.16
C ALA A 13 -46.44 9.65 -10.70
N ILE A 14 -46.22 10.87 -11.21
CA ILE A 14 -44.91 11.32 -11.70
C ILE A 14 -43.87 11.29 -10.57
N LEU A 15 -44.21 11.78 -9.38
CA LEU A 15 -43.30 11.75 -8.23
C LEU A 15 -42.94 10.34 -7.79
N LYS A 16 -43.91 9.40 -7.80
CA LYS A 16 -43.64 7.99 -7.49
C LYS A 16 -42.69 7.35 -8.51
N VAL A 17 -42.91 7.63 -9.80
CA VAL A 17 -42.02 7.13 -10.86
C VAL A 17 -40.62 7.74 -10.72
N ALA A 18 -40.52 9.04 -10.48
CA ALA A 18 -39.23 9.71 -10.25
C ALA A 18 -38.50 9.13 -9.05
N PHE A 19 -39.19 8.91 -7.93
CA PHE A 19 -38.62 8.25 -6.76
C PHE A 19 -38.15 6.82 -7.06
N ALA A 20 -38.95 6.02 -7.78
CA ALA A 20 -38.54 4.68 -8.18
C ALA A 20 -37.29 4.69 -9.07
N VAL A 21 -37.18 5.63 -10.01
CA VAL A 21 -35.98 5.80 -10.85
C VAL A 21 -34.76 6.17 -9.99
N ILE A 22 -34.92 7.08 -9.01
CA ILE A 22 -33.84 7.42 -8.08
C ILE A 22 -33.40 6.18 -7.29
N VAL A 23 -34.34 5.40 -6.77
CA VAL A 23 -34.02 4.17 -6.01
C VAL A 23 -33.28 3.17 -6.90
N VAL A 24 -33.75 2.92 -8.12
CA VAL A 24 -33.06 2.03 -9.07
C VAL A 24 -31.66 2.54 -9.39
N TYR A 25 -31.50 3.85 -9.59
CA TYR A 25 -30.20 4.47 -9.84
C TYR A 25 -29.25 4.32 -8.64
N LEU A 26 -29.73 4.53 -7.42
CA LEU A 26 -28.94 4.34 -6.20
C LEU A 26 -28.53 2.87 -6.02
N VAL A 27 -29.43 1.93 -6.28
CA VAL A 27 -29.12 0.49 -6.21
C VAL A 27 -28.08 0.12 -7.26
N TYR A 28 -28.23 0.58 -8.51
CA TYR A 28 -27.29 0.29 -9.58
C TYR A 28 -25.89 0.87 -9.29
N THR A 29 -25.84 2.15 -8.89
CA THR A 29 -24.58 2.83 -8.58
C THR A 29 -23.93 2.22 -7.34
N GLY A 30 -24.70 1.95 -6.30
CA GLY A 30 -24.23 1.31 -5.07
C GLY A 30 -23.69 -0.09 -5.33
N ALA A 31 -24.43 -0.92 -6.07
CA ALA A 31 -24.00 -2.28 -6.42
C ALA A 31 -22.70 -2.27 -7.24
N SER A 32 -22.60 -1.38 -8.24
CA SER A 32 -21.39 -1.25 -9.06
C SER A 32 -20.20 -0.80 -8.22
N THR A 33 -20.37 0.23 -7.39
CA THR A 33 -19.32 0.74 -6.50
C THR A 33 -18.84 -0.33 -5.51
N CYS A 34 -19.78 -1.08 -4.92
CA CYS A 34 -19.45 -2.17 -4.00
C CYS A 34 -18.73 -3.32 -4.69
N TYR A 35 -19.12 -3.66 -5.93
CA TYR A 35 -18.44 -4.70 -6.71
C TYR A 35 -17.01 -4.28 -7.04
N ASP A 36 -16.82 -3.05 -7.52
CA ASP A 36 -15.49 -2.52 -7.85
C ASP A 36 -14.59 -2.46 -6.59
N TYR A 37 -15.11 -1.96 -5.47
CA TYR A 37 -14.38 -1.94 -4.20
C TYR A 37 -14.04 -3.35 -3.71
N GLY A 38 -15.02 -4.27 -3.74
CA GLY A 38 -14.85 -5.65 -3.29
C GLY A 38 -13.91 -6.46 -4.17
N TYR A 39 -13.82 -6.15 -5.46
CA TYR A 39 -12.83 -6.75 -6.34
C TYR A 39 -11.43 -6.18 -6.06
N ARG A 40 -11.33 -4.85 -6.00
CA ARG A 40 -10.05 -4.15 -5.81
C ARG A 40 -9.40 -4.42 -4.47
N ILE A 41 -10.17 -4.67 -3.41
CA ILE A 41 -9.59 -4.89 -2.09
C ILE A 41 -8.67 -6.12 -2.01
N PHE A 42 -8.86 -7.12 -2.86
CA PHE A 42 -8.01 -8.31 -2.90
C PHE A 42 -7.11 -8.37 -4.14
N THR A 43 -7.32 -7.49 -5.12
CA THR A 43 -6.64 -7.54 -6.42
C THR A 43 -6.01 -6.22 -6.82
N GLU A 44 -5.82 -5.29 -5.87
CA GLU A 44 -5.22 -3.99 -6.15
C GLU A 44 -3.78 -4.17 -6.65
N PRO A 45 -3.47 -3.83 -7.91
CA PRO A 45 -2.15 -4.03 -8.46
C PRO A 45 -1.18 -2.98 -7.89
N ALA A 46 0.11 -3.27 -7.93
CA ALA A 46 1.16 -2.31 -7.60
C ALA A 46 1.03 -1.00 -8.40
N ILE A 47 1.58 0.09 -7.86
CA ILE A 47 1.56 1.42 -8.50
C ILE A 47 2.39 1.41 -9.79
N SER A 48 3.55 0.80 -9.75
CA SER A 48 4.48 0.65 -10.87
C SER A 48 4.62 -0.80 -11.27
N SER A 49 4.90 -1.05 -12.55
CA SER A 49 5.44 -2.32 -13.02
C SER A 49 6.97 -2.26 -13.04
N GLY A 50 7.65 -3.42 -12.96
CA GLY A 50 9.11 -3.51 -12.96
C GLY A 50 9.73 -3.28 -11.57
N GLU A 51 10.90 -2.63 -11.49
CA GLU A 51 11.60 -2.40 -10.20
C GLU A 51 10.90 -1.36 -9.31
N GLY A 52 10.13 -0.44 -9.90
CA GLY A 52 9.47 0.64 -9.16
C GLY A 52 10.45 1.61 -8.50
N ARG A 53 9.95 2.43 -7.58
CA ARG A 53 10.74 3.37 -6.77
C ARG A 53 10.68 2.94 -5.32
N LYS A 54 11.86 2.75 -4.71
CA LYS A 54 12.03 2.53 -3.27
C LYS A 54 11.79 3.84 -2.50
N ILE A 55 10.96 3.79 -1.46
CA ILE A 55 10.58 4.91 -0.63
C ILE A 55 10.64 4.48 0.83
N THR A 56 11.40 5.21 1.63
CA THR A 56 11.48 5.01 3.07
C THR A 56 10.30 5.66 3.78
N VAL A 57 9.58 4.89 4.59
CA VAL A 57 8.44 5.36 5.39
C VAL A 57 8.64 4.95 6.84
N THR A 58 8.47 5.91 7.75
CA THR A 58 8.48 5.65 9.19
C THR A 58 7.05 5.56 9.69
N LEU A 59 6.72 4.44 10.32
CA LEU A 59 5.41 4.16 10.89
C LEU A 59 5.54 3.98 12.40
N THR A 60 4.70 4.68 13.16
CA THR A 60 4.74 4.70 14.62
C THR A 60 3.59 3.87 15.23
N SER A 61 3.76 3.42 16.48
CA SER A 61 2.81 2.49 17.12
C SER A 61 1.44 3.11 17.45
N ASP A 62 1.36 4.43 17.46
CA ASP A 62 0.14 5.21 17.69
C ASP A 62 -0.70 5.38 16.42
N MET A 63 -0.17 5.05 15.24
CA MET A 63 -0.91 5.14 13.99
C MET A 63 -1.95 4.03 13.86
N SER A 64 -3.16 4.42 13.50
CA SER A 64 -4.22 3.52 13.06
C SER A 64 -3.98 3.00 11.64
N ALA A 65 -4.65 1.90 11.26
CA ALA A 65 -4.59 1.36 9.89
C ALA A 65 -4.91 2.40 8.82
N THR A 66 -5.84 3.32 9.11
CA THR A 66 -6.19 4.43 8.22
C THR A 66 -5.07 5.44 8.08
N GLU A 67 -4.39 5.78 9.17
CA GLU A 67 -3.24 6.71 9.15
C GLU A 67 -2.04 6.11 8.43
N ILE A 68 -1.80 4.81 8.63
CA ILE A 68 -0.78 4.06 7.87
C ILE A 68 -1.12 4.12 6.38
N GLY A 69 -2.36 3.75 5.99
CA GLY A 69 -2.79 3.78 4.60
C GLY A 69 -2.70 5.17 3.96
N ASN A 70 -3.11 6.22 4.69
CA ASN A 70 -2.96 7.60 4.23
C ASN A 70 -1.50 8.00 4.04
N THR A 71 -0.61 7.62 4.97
CA THR A 71 0.82 7.88 4.87
C THR A 71 1.42 7.20 3.64
N LEU A 72 1.06 5.94 3.37
CA LEU A 72 1.49 5.22 2.17
C LEU A 72 0.94 5.87 0.89
N GLN A 73 -0.30 6.38 0.93
CA GLN A 73 -0.90 7.07 -0.20
C GLN A 73 -0.20 8.41 -0.48
N GLU A 74 0.10 9.20 0.54
CA GLU A 74 0.83 10.47 0.42
C GLU A 74 2.22 10.28 -0.17
N LYS A 75 2.85 9.13 0.11
CA LYS A 75 4.13 8.73 -0.47
C LYS A 75 4.00 8.11 -1.87
N GLY A 76 2.78 7.89 -2.35
CA GLY A 76 2.51 7.29 -3.66
C GLY A 76 2.81 5.79 -3.73
N LEU A 77 2.88 5.11 -2.57
CA LEU A 77 3.05 3.65 -2.49
C LEU A 77 1.73 2.93 -2.74
N VAL A 78 0.60 3.51 -2.33
CA VAL A 78 -0.75 2.96 -2.58
C VAL A 78 -1.64 3.99 -3.28
N ARG A 79 -2.62 3.52 -4.07
CA ARG A 79 -3.56 4.41 -4.79
C ARG A 79 -4.60 5.03 -3.84
N ASP A 80 -5.06 4.23 -2.89
CA ASP A 80 -6.13 4.60 -1.95
C ASP A 80 -5.79 4.04 -0.56
N GLY A 81 -5.52 4.94 0.38
CA GLY A 81 -5.18 4.61 1.75
C GLY A 81 -6.33 4.00 2.55
N ARG A 82 -7.59 4.30 2.19
CA ARG A 82 -8.76 3.68 2.81
C ARG A 82 -8.96 2.25 2.33
N LEU A 83 -8.71 2.01 1.03
CA LEU A 83 -8.70 0.66 0.47
C LEU A 83 -7.61 -0.17 1.15
N PHE A 84 -6.40 0.39 1.29
CA PHE A 84 -5.31 -0.24 2.04
C PHE A 84 -5.71 -0.56 3.49
N ALA A 85 -6.27 0.41 4.21
CA ALA A 85 -6.67 0.23 5.60
C ALA A 85 -7.74 -0.86 5.76
N LEU A 86 -8.67 -0.95 4.81
CA LEU A 86 -9.70 -1.99 4.81
C LEU A 86 -9.08 -3.37 4.50
N GLN A 87 -8.16 -3.44 3.52
CA GLN A 87 -7.42 -4.66 3.22
C GLN A 87 -6.59 -5.12 4.42
N TYR A 88 -5.89 -4.20 5.08
CA TYR A 88 -5.13 -4.45 6.30
C TYR A 88 -6.01 -5.01 7.42
N LEU A 89 -7.18 -4.42 7.65
CA LEU A 89 -8.09 -4.87 8.71
C LEU A 89 -8.67 -6.27 8.46
N LEU A 90 -8.86 -6.63 7.18
CA LEU A 90 -9.34 -7.94 6.74
C LEU A 90 -8.22 -8.96 6.57
N SER A 91 -6.96 -8.52 6.46
CA SER A 91 -5.80 -9.39 6.31
C SER A 91 -5.47 -10.17 7.58
N GLU A 92 -4.64 -11.21 7.42
CA GLU A 92 -4.07 -11.96 8.52
C GLU A 92 -2.96 -11.16 9.25
N TYR A 93 -2.28 -10.25 8.52
CA TYR A 93 -1.16 -9.42 9.00
C TYR A 93 -1.55 -8.35 10.03
N LYS A 94 -2.84 -8.14 10.31
CA LYS A 94 -3.35 -7.04 11.14
C LYS A 94 -2.81 -6.99 12.58
N LYS A 95 -2.31 -8.11 13.11
CA LYS A 95 -1.80 -8.24 14.48
C LYS A 95 -0.28 -8.35 14.57
N ASP A 96 0.38 -8.53 13.43
CA ASP A 96 1.81 -8.88 13.40
C ASP A 96 2.68 -7.71 12.95
N TRP A 97 2.08 -6.62 12.49
CA TRP A 97 2.81 -5.41 12.11
C TRP A 97 3.55 -4.79 13.31
N LYS A 98 4.76 -4.29 13.05
CA LYS A 98 5.57 -3.60 14.06
C LYS A 98 5.81 -2.15 13.68
N PRO A 99 5.86 -1.21 14.63
CA PRO A 99 6.35 0.13 14.34
C PRO A 99 7.82 0.07 13.90
N GLY A 100 8.21 0.90 12.94
CA GLY A 100 9.53 0.85 12.35
C GLY A 100 9.70 1.77 11.15
N THR A 101 10.91 1.76 10.60
CA THR A 101 11.19 2.41 9.32
C THR A 101 11.33 1.34 8.27
N TYR A 102 10.52 1.45 7.22
CA TYR A 102 10.38 0.48 6.15
C TYR A 102 10.84 1.09 4.83
N GLU A 103 11.59 0.33 4.05
CA GLU A 103 11.83 0.65 2.64
C GLU A 103 10.84 -0.13 1.79
N LEU A 104 9.87 0.58 1.20
CA LEU A 104 8.80 -0.01 0.40
C LEU A 104 8.94 0.44 -1.06
N SER A 105 8.61 -0.43 -2.01
CA SER A 105 8.66 -0.08 -3.44
C SER A 105 7.26 0.20 -3.99
N THR A 106 7.16 1.13 -4.94
CA THR A 106 5.93 1.31 -5.73
C THR A 106 5.62 0.11 -6.64
N ALA A 107 6.56 -0.83 -6.81
CA ALA A 107 6.33 -2.11 -7.47
C ALA A 107 5.73 -3.18 -6.56
N MET A 108 5.67 -2.94 -5.25
CA MET A 108 4.99 -3.83 -4.32
C MET A 108 3.48 -3.59 -4.37
N THR A 109 2.72 -4.67 -4.25
CA THR A 109 1.31 -4.67 -3.94
C THR A 109 1.11 -4.31 -2.47
N ALA A 110 -0.12 -3.90 -2.13
CA ALA A 110 -0.46 -3.60 -0.74
C ALA A 110 -0.22 -4.80 0.19
N GLU A 111 -0.47 -6.03 -0.27
CA GLU A 111 -0.24 -7.26 0.48
C GLU A 111 1.24 -7.49 0.79
N GLU A 112 2.11 -7.35 -0.21
CA GLU A 112 3.57 -7.47 -0.02
C GLU A 112 4.10 -6.41 0.96
N MET A 113 3.57 -5.18 0.91
CA MET A 113 3.93 -4.15 1.89
C MET A 113 3.49 -4.55 3.31
N MET A 114 2.32 -5.17 3.47
CA MET A 114 1.85 -5.68 4.76
C MET A 114 2.71 -6.83 5.28
N GLU A 115 3.18 -7.71 4.39
CA GLU A 115 4.07 -8.82 4.73
C GLU A 115 5.44 -8.32 5.25
N VAL A 116 6.03 -7.32 4.58
CA VAL A 116 7.26 -6.65 5.03
C VAL A 116 7.06 -5.98 6.39
N MET A 117 5.93 -5.28 6.59
CA MET A 117 5.61 -4.64 7.87
C MET A 117 5.34 -5.62 9.00
N ALA A 118 4.84 -6.82 8.68
CA ALA A 118 4.65 -7.93 9.64
C ALA A 118 5.96 -8.67 9.96
N GLY A 119 7.06 -8.35 9.27
CA GLY A 119 8.36 -9.00 9.44
C GLY A 119 8.40 -10.43 8.92
N GLN A 120 7.52 -10.80 7.99
CA GLN A 120 7.52 -12.11 7.34
C GLN A 120 8.45 -12.14 6.11
N THR A 121 8.74 -10.99 5.54
CA THR A 121 9.83 -10.79 4.59
C THR A 121 10.91 -9.95 5.26
N GLU A 122 12.15 -10.43 5.32
CA GLU A 122 13.27 -9.56 5.65
C GLU A 122 13.27 -8.44 4.61
N SER A 123 13.16 -7.17 5.07
CA SER A 123 13.35 -5.98 4.23
C SER A 123 14.46 -6.27 3.24
N ALA A 124 14.27 -5.90 1.97
CA ALA A 124 15.35 -5.82 0.98
C ALA A 124 16.39 -4.77 1.42
N THR A 125 17.06 -5.08 2.53
CA THR A 125 18.31 -4.51 2.98
C THR A 125 19.30 -5.14 2.03
N GLU A 126 19.47 -4.52 0.86
CA GLU A 126 20.78 -4.58 0.24
C GLU A 126 21.74 -4.07 1.31
N GLU A 127 22.50 -5.00 1.87
CA GLU A 127 23.48 -4.74 2.92
C GLU A 127 24.30 -3.52 2.53
N THR A 128 24.25 -2.51 3.41
CA THR A 128 25.26 -1.47 3.49
C THR A 128 26.63 -2.15 3.52
N VAL A 129 27.41 -2.01 2.45
CA VAL A 129 28.82 -2.41 2.44
C VAL A 129 29.58 -1.48 3.39
N GLU A 130 29.72 -1.91 4.64
CA GLU A 130 30.73 -1.44 5.61
C GLU A 130 31.24 -2.70 6.32
N THR A 131 32.52 -3.02 6.47
CA THR A 131 33.83 -2.46 6.13
C THR A 131 34.85 -3.59 6.39
N ILE A 132 36.00 -3.64 5.71
CA ILE A 132 37.23 -4.17 6.32
C ILE A 132 38.36 -3.16 6.08
N ASP A 133 38.49 -2.28 7.08
CA ASP A 133 39.71 -1.56 7.42
C ASP A 133 40.75 -2.58 7.93
N ASN A 134 41.76 -2.89 7.12
CA ASN A 134 42.96 -3.59 7.58
C ASN A 134 44.05 -2.57 7.87
N GLY A 135 44.01 -1.99 9.07
CA GLY A 135 45.14 -1.26 9.62
C GLY A 135 46.30 -2.20 9.97
N SER A 136 47.49 -1.93 9.43
CA SER A 136 48.75 -2.15 10.16
C SER A 136 49.88 -1.35 9.54
N ALA A 137 50.30 -0.28 10.21
CA ALA A 137 51.60 0.34 10.03
C ALA A 137 52.56 -0.27 11.05
N ILE A 138 53.58 -1.02 10.60
CA ILE A 138 54.86 -1.20 11.30
C ILE A 138 55.99 -1.23 10.26
N THR A 139 56.81 -0.19 10.32
CA THR A 139 58.20 -0.09 9.85
C THR A 139 59.11 -1.13 10.52
N GLY A 140 59.98 -1.78 9.77
CA GLY A 140 61.07 -2.63 10.28
C GLY A 140 61.98 -3.14 9.14
N GLU A 141 63.28 -2.97 9.33
CA GLU A 141 64.35 -3.06 8.35
C GLU A 141 64.82 -4.51 7.98
N THR A 142 65.73 -4.55 7.00
CA THR A 142 66.83 -5.52 6.73
C THR A 142 66.61 -6.83 5.94
N GLN A 143 67.26 -6.82 4.76
CA GLN A 143 68.10 -7.86 4.11
C GLN A 143 67.94 -9.33 4.54
N ASP A 144 67.70 -10.21 3.56
CA ASP A 144 68.75 -11.18 3.19
C ASP A 144 68.59 -11.72 1.76
N THR A 145 69.75 -12.03 1.21
CA THR A 145 70.15 -12.52 -0.09
C THR A 145 69.74 -13.99 -0.26
N THR A 146 69.44 -14.47 -1.48
CA THR A 146 69.99 -15.74 -1.99
C THR A 146 69.82 -15.79 -3.51
N ALA A 147 70.94 -15.85 -4.21
CA ALA A 147 71.09 -16.23 -5.61
C ALA A 147 71.27 -17.74 -5.73
N VAL A 148 70.72 -18.40 -6.76
CA VAL A 148 71.31 -19.54 -7.52
C VAL A 148 70.50 -19.64 -8.85
N ALA A 149 71.02 -19.17 -9.99
CA ALA A 149 71.75 -19.93 -11.02
C ALA A 149 70.96 -21.11 -11.63
N GLN A 150 70.53 -20.98 -12.90
CA GLN A 150 71.15 -21.61 -14.09
C GLN A 150 70.71 -20.86 -15.36
#